data_AF-A0A9J7EFI5-F1
#
_entry.id   AF-A0A9J7EFI5-F1
#
_cell.length_a   1.000
_cell.length_b   1.000
_cell.length_c   1.000
_cell.angle_alpha   90.00
_cell.angle_beta   90.00
_cell.angle_gamma   90.00
#
_symmetry.space_group_name_H-M   'P 1'
#
loop_
_entity.id
_entity.type
_entity.pdbx_description
1 polymer ?
#
loop_
_entity_poly.entity_id
_entity_poly.type
_entity_poly.pdbx_seq_one_letter_code
_entity_poly.pdbx_strand_id
1 'polypeptide(L)'
;MDHCFMEHSEKVTELPFITVKNRWDAKRTEPVLNYFLLKCYERIFNVYQIYDKRGGRMMWTVLVNDDHAEKFYFEVDIFLPNLPSKRIVYRRPCKCEKDADFLEHTQNVYIPVENVFSMLDEDESVNFIVRIGEVENLPIFDTPTPSESIILLHNEDRKDE
;
A
#
# COMPACT_ATOMS: atom_id res chain seq x y z
N MET A 1 -17.84 -16.90 5.29
CA MET A 1 -16.37 -16.74 5.22
C MET A 1 -15.77 -17.65 4.15
N ASP A 2 -16.09 -18.95 4.10
CA ASP A 2 -15.48 -19.89 3.13
C ASP A 2 -15.73 -19.56 1.64
N HIS A 3 -16.86 -18.93 1.29
CA HIS A 3 -17.18 -18.57 -0.09
C HIS A 3 -16.16 -17.64 -0.75
N CYS A 4 -15.60 -16.67 -0.02
CA CYS A 4 -14.59 -15.75 -0.58
C CYS A 4 -13.24 -16.43 -0.85
N PHE A 5 -12.90 -17.46 -0.06
CA PHE A 5 -11.66 -18.22 -0.20
C PHE A 5 -11.74 -19.27 -1.32
N MET A 6 -12.93 -19.82 -1.55
CA MET A 6 -13.15 -20.84 -2.58
C MET A 6 -13.36 -20.25 -3.98
N GLU A 7 -14.02 -19.10 -4.12
CA GLU A 7 -14.35 -18.53 -5.44
C GLU A 7 -13.37 -17.44 -5.94
N HIS A 8 -12.48 -16.93 -5.08
CA HIS A 8 -11.54 -15.86 -5.43
C HIS A 8 -10.09 -16.17 -5.06
N SER A 9 -9.64 -17.41 -5.26
CA SER A 9 -8.29 -17.88 -4.90
C SER A 9 -7.15 -17.01 -5.48
N GLU A 10 -7.36 -16.35 -6.62
CA GLU A 10 -6.40 -15.40 -7.21
C GLU A 10 -6.21 -14.09 -6.40
N LYS A 11 -7.16 -13.77 -5.51
CA LYS A 11 -7.16 -12.56 -4.68
C LYS A 11 -6.85 -12.84 -3.21
N VAL A 12 -6.60 -14.11 -2.87
CA VAL A 12 -6.31 -14.55 -1.51
C VAL A 12 -4.87 -15.05 -1.44
N THR A 13 -4.14 -14.59 -0.43
CA THR A 13 -2.79 -15.11 -0.13
C THR A 13 -2.66 -15.40 1.36
N GLU A 14 -1.90 -16.44 1.70
CA GLU A 14 -1.52 -16.75 3.09
C GLU A 14 -0.20 -16.07 3.50
N LEU A 15 0.45 -15.36 2.57
CA LEU A 15 1.64 -14.57 2.86
C LEU A 15 1.26 -13.25 3.54
N PRO A 16 2.12 -12.70 4.43
CA PRO A 16 1.90 -11.39 5.04
C PRO A 16 2.13 -10.23 4.06
N PHE A 17 2.16 -10.49 2.76
CA PHE A 17 2.27 -9.46 1.74
C PHE A 17 1.65 -9.92 0.41
N ILE A 18 1.35 -8.96 -0.44
CA ILE A 18 0.94 -9.17 -1.83
C ILE A 18 1.71 -8.22 -2.75
N THR A 19 2.16 -8.74 -3.88
CA THR A 19 2.77 -7.92 -4.96
C THR A 19 1.75 -7.76 -6.07
N VAL A 20 1.56 -6.53 -6.53
CA VAL A 20 0.53 -6.17 -7.49
C VAL A 20 1.15 -5.39 -8.64
N LYS A 21 0.91 -5.84 -9.87
CA LYS A 21 1.11 -5.05 -11.09
C LYS A 21 -0.28 -4.73 -11.64
N ASN A 22 -0.64 -3.45 -11.64
CA ASN A 22 -1.96 -3.00 -12.09
C ASN A 22 -1.82 -2.01 -13.24
N ARG A 23 -2.32 -2.38 -14.42
CA ARG A 23 -2.35 -1.48 -15.57
C ARG A 23 -3.36 -0.36 -15.35
N TRP A 24 -2.91 0.86 -15.57
CA TRP A 24 -3.78 2.02 -15.47
C TRP A 24 -4.82 2.04 -16.61
N ASP A 25 -6.08 2.29 -16.26
CA ASP A 25 -7.16 2.51 -17.23
C ASP A 25 -7.86 3.85 -16.93
N ALA A 26 -7.61 4.84 -17.79
CA ALA A 26 -8.19 6.17 -17.68
C ALA A 26 -9.71 6.21 -17.89
N LYS A 27 -10.30 5.18 -18.51
CA LYS A 27 -11.76 5.09 -18.75
C LYS A 27 -12.51 4.48 -17.57
N ARG A 28 -11.79 3.94 -16.58
CA ARG A 28 -12.40 3.29 -15.41
C ARG A 28 -13.22 4.28 -14.59
N THR A 29 -14.40 3.85 -14.17
CA THR A 29 -15.35 4.66 -13.40
C THR A 29 -15.47 4.19 -11.96
N GLU A 30 -15.13 2.93 -11.67
CA GLU A 30 -15.18 2.40 -10.31
C GLU A 30 -14.05 2.99 -9.45
N PRO A 31 -14.38 3.46 -8.23
CA PRO A 31 -13.36 4.02 -7.33
C PRO A 31 -12.46 2.92 -6.76
N VAL A 32 -12.96 1.70 -6.53
CA VAL A 32 -12.15 0.60 -6.02
C VAL A 32 -11.38 -0.04 -7.17
N LEU A 33 -10.06 0.13 -7.17
CA LEU A 33 -9.19 -0.41 -8.21
C LEU A 33 -8.84 -1.87 -7.97
N ASN A 34 -8.48 -2.19 -6.72
CA ASN A 34 -8.12 -3.53 -6.29
C ASN A 34 -8.68 -3.83 -4.90
N TYR A 35 -8.95 -5.12 -4.69
CA TYR A 35 -9.38 -5.68 -3.41
C TYR A 35 -8.75 -7.06 -3.26
N PHE A 36 -8.09 -7.29 -2.13
CA PHE A 36 -7.39 -8.54 -1.81
C PHE A 36 -7.65 -8.96 -0.36
N LEU A 37 -7.54 -10.26 -0.11
CA LEU A 37 -7.61 -10.85 1.22
C LEU A 37 -6.25 -11.46 1.57
N LEU A 38 -5.63 -10.97 2.64
CA LEU A 38 -4.40 -11.55 3.17
C LEU A 38 -4.74 -12.30 4.45
N LYS A 39 -4.47 -13.61 4.48
CA LYS A 39 -4.65 -14.44 5.67
C LYS A 39 -3.30 -14.67 6.32
N CYS A 40 -2.97 -13.86 7.31
CA CYS A 40 -1.70 -13.93 8.07
C CYS A 40 -1.97 -13.63 9.54
N TYR A 41 -1.03 -13.99 10.44
CA TYR A 41 -1.19 -13.80 11.89
C TYR A 41 -2.52 -14.36 12.46
N GLU A 42 -3.02 -15.47 11.91
CA GLU A 42 -4.32 -16.06 12.25
C GLU A 42 -5.52 -15.09 12.11
N ARG A 43 -5.39 -14.09 11.24
CA ARG A 43 -6.40 -13.08 10.92
C ARG A 43 -6.59 -12.93 9.42
N ILE A 44 -7.66 -12.24 9.04
CA ILE A 44 -7.98 -11.91 7.66
C ILE A 44 -7.91 -10.40 7.51
N PHE A 45 -7.10 -9.94 6.57
CA PHE A 45 -6.88 -8.54 6.26
C PHE A 45 -7.47 -8.22 4.88
N ASN A 46 -8.43 -7.31 4.85
CA ASN A 46 -9.05 -6.74 3.67
C ASN A 46 -8.20 -5.57 3.16
N VAL A 47 -7.51 -5.73 2.04
CA VAL A 47 -6.65 -4.70 1.45
C VAL A 47 -7.40 -4.03 0.30
N TYR A 48 -7.50 -2.71 0.33
CA TYR A 48 -8.13 -1.92 -0.73
C TYR A 48 -7.14 -0.95 -1.35
N GLN A 49 -7.21 -0.83 -2.68
CA GLN A 49 -6.67 0.31 -3.43
C GLN A 49 -7.84 1.08 -4.04
N ILE A 50 -7.92 2.37 -3.76
CA ILE A 50 -9.04 3.23 -4.15
C ILE A 50 -8.51 4.46 -4.87
N TYR A 51 -9.09 4.79 -6.02
CA TYR A 51 -8.86 6.03 -6.74
C TYR A 51 -9.94 7.05 -6.41
N ASP A 52 -9.56 8.09 -5.68
CA ASP A 52 -10.40 9.25 -5.41
C ASP A 52 -10.22 10.28 -6.53
N LYS A 53 -11.03 10.13 -7.58
CA LYS A 53 -11.02 11.02 -8.76
C LYS A 53 -11.32 12.49 -8.41
N ARG A 54 -12.14 12.74 -7.38
CA ARG A 54 -12.49 14.12 -6.97
C ARG A 54 -11.36 14.76 -6.19
N GLY A 55 -10.71 14.00 -5.32
CA GLY A 55 -9.55 14.44 -4.54
C GLY A 55 -8.21 14.37 -5.27
N GLY A 56 -8.17 13.82 -6.50
CA GLY A 56 -6.94 13.70 -7.29
C GLY A 56 -5.88 12.81 -6.65
N ARG A 57 -6.29 11.76 -5.94
CA ARG A 57 -5.39 10.94 -5.11
C ARG A 57 -5.70 9.45 -5.17
N MET A 58 -4.67 8.65 -4.97
CA MET A 58 -4.78 7.21 -4.74
C MET A 58 -4.72 6.94 -3.24
N MET A 59 -5.54 6.00 -2.78
CA MET A 59 -5.66 5.60 -1.39
C MET A 59 -5.41 4.10 -1.24
N TRP A 60 -4.69 3.73 -0.19
CA TRP A 60 -4.65 2.35 0.29
C TRP A 60 -5.11 2.29 1.75
N THR A 61 -5.88 1.26 2.05
CA THR A 61 -6.36 0.97 3.40
C THR A 61 -6.39 -0.53 3.64
N VAL A 62 -6.16 -0.94 4.89
CA VAL A 62 -6.26 -2.33 5.32
C VAL A 62 -7.16 -2.44 6.52
N LEU A 63 -8.19 -3.29 6.41
CA LEU A 63 -9.13 -3.59 7.49
C LEU A 63 -8.89 -5.01 7.99
N VAL A 64 -9.00 -5.23 9.29
CA VAL A 64 -8.88 -6.54 9.93
C VAL A 64 -10.08 -6.76 10.84
N ASN A 65 -10.63 -7.96 10.86
CA ASN A 65 -11.67 -8.32 11.83
C ASN A 65 -11.04 -8.68 13.19
N ASP A 66 -10.41 -7.70 13.82
CA ASP A 66 -9.83 -7.78 15.17
C ASP A 66 -10.04 -6.44 15.89
N ASP A 67 -10.48 -6.49 17.15
CA ASP A 67 -10.68 -5.31 17.98
C ASP A 67 -9.35 -4.66 18.40
N HIS A 68 -8.23 -5.38 18.26
CA HIS A 68 -6.86 -4.93 18.48
C HIS A 68 -6.10 -4.64 17.17
N ALA A 69 -6.77 -4.01 16.20
CA ALA A 69 -6.20 -3.69 14.89
C ALA A 69 -4.91 -2.84 14.97
N GLU A 70 -4.77 -2.04 16.04
CA GLU A 70 -3.61 -1.19 16.31
C GLU A 70 -2.29 -1.96 16.51
N LYS A 71 -2.36 -3.27 16.79
CA LYS A 71 -1.18 -4.15 16.86
C LYS A 71 -0.58 -4.44 15.51
N PHE A 72 -1.31 -4.15 14.43
CA PHE A 72 -0.88 -4.39 13.07
C PHE A 72 -0.67 -3.07 12.32
N TYR A 73 0.30 -3.07 11.43
CA TYR A 73 0.49 -2.00 10.45
C TYR A 73 0.50 -2.59 9.06
N PHE A 74 0.16 -1.76 8.08
CA PHE A 74 0.41 -2.05 6.69
C PHE A 74 1.41 -1.07 6.11
N GLU A 75 2.24 -1.59 5.21
CA GLU A 75 3.20 -0.83 4.43
C GLU A 75 2.82 -0.93 2.96
N VAL A 76 2.74 0.22 2.29
CA VAL A 76 2.56 0.30 0.84
C VAL A 76 3.88 0.72 0.24
N ASP A 77 4.35 -0.10 -0.68
CA ASP A 77 5.60 0.06 -1.36
C ASP A 77 5.39 0.20 -2.87
N ILE A 78 5.35 1.46 -3.28
CA ILE A 78 5.58 2.07 -4.60
C ILE A 78 6.88 1.75 -5.32
N PHE A 79 7.01 0.90 -6.34
CA PHE A 79 8.33 0.71 -6.99
C PHE A 79 8.27 0.70 -8.51
N LEU A 80 9.38 1.10 -9.14
CA LEU A 80 9.61 0.94 -10.57
C LEU A 80 10.58 -0.23 -10.79
N PRO A 81 10.16 -1.32 -11.44
CA PRO A 81 11.00 -2.51 -11.63
C PRO A 81 12.33 -2.21 -12.35
N ASN A 82 12.29 -1.32 -13.34
CA ASN A 82 13.45 -0.96 -14.17
C ASN A 82 14.35 0.09 -13.50
N LEU A 83 13.91 0.71 -12.39
CA LEU A 83 14.67 1.73 -11.67
C LEU A 83 14.49 1.56 -10.14
N PRO A 84 15.23 0.62 -9.51
CA PRO A 84 15.04 0.27 -8.09
C PRO A 84 15.24 1.42 -7.10
N SER A 85 16.00 2.46 -7.48
CA SER A 85 16.21 3.65 -6.64
C SER A 85 14.97 4.53 -6.53
N LYS A 86 14.03 4.42 -7.47
CA LYS A 86 12.78 5.17 -7.46
C LYS A 86 11.71 4.32 -6.78
N ARG A 87 11.42 4.68 -5.53
CA ARG A 87 10.49 3.97 -4.66
C ARG A 87 9.75 4.93 -3.74
N ILE A 88 8.49 4.63 -3.42
CA ILE A 88 7.65 5.40 -2.50
C ILE A 88 7.13 4.44 -1.43
N VAL A 89 7.53 4.63 -0.18
CA VAL A 89 7.14 3.74 0.93
C VAL A 89 6.35 4.54 1.97
N TYR A 90 5.17 4.04 2.33
CA TYR A 90 4.36 4.58 3.41
C TYR A 90 3.90 3.48 4.35
N ARG A 91 3.83 3.80 5.64
CA ARG A 91 3.34 2.91 6.69
C ARG A 91 2.21 3.55 7.47
N ARG A 92 1.15 2.78 7.72
CA ARG A 92 -0.03 3.19 8.50
C ARG A 92 -0.57 2.02 9.33
N PRO A 93 -1.26 2.28 10.45
CA PRO A 93 -1.90 1.23 11.23
C PRO A 93 -3.03 0.55 10.44
N CYS A 94 -3.27 -0.73 10.69
CA CYS A 94 -4.49 -1.40 10.24
C CYS A 94 -5.70 -0.89 11.03
N LYS A 95 -6.91 -1.06 10.47
CA LYS A 95 -8.17 -0.66 11.12
C LYS A 95 -9.06 -1.84 11.39
N CYS A 96 -9.89 -1.72 12.41
CA CYS A 96 -10.93 -2.71 12.65
C CYS A 96 -11.98 -2.62 11.54
N GLU A 97 -12.42 -3.75 11.00
CA GLU A 97 -13.48 -3.83 9.98
C GLU A 97 -14.83 -3.31 10.51
N LYS A 98 -15.03 -3.32 11.83
CA LYS A 98 -16.24 -2.80 12.49
C LYS A 98 -16.27 -1.27 12.57
N ASP A 99 -15.17 -0.60 12.26
CA ASP A 99 -15.09 0.86 12.26
C ASP A 99 -15.87 1.43 11.07
N ALA A 100 -16.99 2.11 11.35
CA ALA A 100 -17.87 2.69 10.34
C ALA A 100 -17.20 3.82 9.54
N ASP A 101 -16.15 4.44 10.11
CA ASP A 101 -15.47 5.61 9.55
C ASP A 101 -14.10 5.24 8.94
N PHE A 102 -13.93 3.99 8.49
CA PHE A 102 -12.66 3.51 7.93
C PHE A 102 -12.18 4.28 6.69
N LEU A 103 -12.97 5.17 6.09
CA LEU A 103 -12.53 6.05 5.00
C LEU A 103 -11.98 7.40 5.48
N GLU A 104 -12.03 7.71 6.79
CA GLU A 104 -11.51 8.96 7.35
C GLU A 104 -9.99 9.14 7.19
N HIS A 105 -9.59 10.40 7.04
CA HIS A 105 -8.39 10.79 6.29
C HIS A 105 -7.03 10.61 6.97
N THR A 106 -6.95 10.30 8.26
CA THR A 106 -5.66 10.34 9.00
C THR A 106 -4.94 9.00 9.06
N GLN A 107 -5.64 7.89 8.79
CA GLN A 107 -5.12 6.53 8.99
C GLN A 107 -4.92 5.74 7.69
N ASN A 108 -5.15 6.37 6.53
CA ASN A 108 -4.93 5.80 5.21
C ASN A 108 -3.61 6.26 4.60
N VAL A 109 -3.09 5.49 3.65
CA VAL A 109 -2.03 5.97 2.76
C VAL A 109 -2.70 6.73 1.63
N TYR A 110 -2.50 8.04 1.57
CA TYR A 110 -2.92 8.88 0.44
C TYR A 110 -1.70 9.36 -0.32
N ILE A 111 -1.71 9.16 -1.64
CA ILE A 111 -0.64 9.63 -2.53
C ILE A 111 -1.31 10.42 -3.67
N PRO A 112 -0.87 11.65 -3.96
CA PRO A 112 -1.37 12.40 -5.10
C PRO A 112 -1.20 11.60 -6.40
N VAL A 113 -2.19 11.67 -7.27
CA VAL A 113 -2.24 10.80 -8.46
C VAL A 113 -1.06 11.05 -9.39
N GLU A 114 -0.57 12.27 -9.48
CA GLU A 114 0.62 12.66 -10.24
C GLU A 114 1.88 11.92 -9.76
N ASN A 115 2.02 11.71 -8.45
CA ASN A 115 3.14 10.98 -7.88
C ASN A 115 3.03 9.50 -8.22
N VAL A 116 1.83 8.92 -8.16
CA VAL A 116 1.58 7.53 -8.58
C VAL A 116 1.82 7.36 -10.08
N PHE A 117 1.39 8.30 -10.91
CA PHE A 117 1.61 8.25 -12.36
C PHE A 117 3.08 8.41 -12.73
N SER A 118 3.85 9.16 -11.94
CA SER A 118 5.30 9.21 -12.11
C SER A 118 5.98 7.85 -11.86
N MET A 119 5.27 6.88 -11.28
CA MET A 119 5.72 5.51 -10.97
C MET A 119 5.16 4.45 -11.94
N LEU A 120 4.57 4.85 -13.08
CA LEU A 120 4.13 3.90 -14.10
C LEU A 120 5.32 3.30 -14.84
N ASP A 121 5.28 1.98 -15.05
CA ASP A 121 6.23 1.28 -15.91
C ASP A 121 5.92 1.49 -17.41
N GLU A 122 6.71 0.84 -18.26
CA GLU A 122 6.59 0.93 -19.72
C GLU A 122 5.24 0.40 -20.25
N ASP A 123 4.55 -0.46 -19.49
CA ASP A 123 3.23 -0.98 -19.82
C ASP A 123 2.09 -0.12 -19.25
N GLU A 124 2.40 1.09 -18.79
CA GLU A 124 1.48 1.97 -18.05
C GLU A 124 0.89 1.28 -16.80
N SER A 125 1.70 0.48 -16.11
CA SER A 125 1.29 -0.24 -14.90
C SER A 125 1.95 0.31 -13.64
N VAL A 126 1.16 0.40 -12.57
CA VAL A 126 1.66 0.69 -11.22
C VAL A 126 2.08 -0.63 -10.59
N ASN A 127 3.33 -0.70 -10.13
CA ASN A 127 3.88 -1.87 -9.43
C ASN A 127 4.01 -1.54 -7.94
N PHE A 128 3.37 -2.33 -7.07
CA PHE A 128 3.45 -2.10 -5.64
C PHE A 128 3.37 -3.38 -4.80
N ILE A 129 3.90 -3.31 -3.57
CA ILE A 129 3.73 -4.34 -2.55
C ILE A 129 2.89 -3.76 -1.41
N VAL A 130 1.92 -4.52 -0.92
CA VAL A 130 1.30 -4.26 0.38
C VAL A 130 1.76 -5.33 1.36
N ARG A 131 2.32 -4.94 2.49
CA ARG A 131 2.84 -5.85 3.53
C ARG A 131 2.17 -5.57 4.87
N ILE A 132 1.78 -6.62 5.59
CA ILE A 132 1.23 -6.57 6.94
C ILE A 132 2.33 -6.96 7.94
N GLY A 133 2.52 -6.14 8.96
CA GLY A 133 3.44 -6.41 10.07
C GLY A 133 2.76 -6.23 11.42
N GLU A 134 3.33 -6.83 12.45
CA GLU A 134 2.97 -6.58 13.85
C GLU A 134 3.90 -5.53 14.45
N VAL A 135 3.35 -4.64 15.28
CA VAL A 135 4.10 -3.55 15.94
C VAL A 135 5.21 -4.09 16.85
N GLU A 136 5.01 -5.27 17.45
CA GLU A 136 6.02 -5.95 18.28
C GLU A 136 7.23 -6.46 17.47
N ASN A 137 7.07 -6.62 16.15
CA ASN A 137 8.13 -7.07 15.23
C ASN A 137 8.87 -5.92 14.54
N LEU A 138 8.72 -4.69 15.04
CA LEU A 138 9.52 -3.55 14.59
C LEU A 138 10.94 -3.67 15.14
N PRO A 139 12.00 -3.77 14.32
CA PRO A 139 13.27 -3.20 14.74
C PRO A 139 12.98 -1.73 15.09
N ILE A 140 13.33 -1.33 16.32
CA ILE A 140 13.28 0.05 16.77
C ILE A 140 14.26 0.83 15.89
N PHE A 141 13.82 1.25 14.72
CA PHE A 141 14.45 2.34 14.00
C PHE A 141 13.89 3.59 14.64
N ASP A 142 14.76 4.32 15.35
CA ASP A 142 14.48 5.65 15.86
C ASP A 142 13.74 6.44 14.79
N THR A 143 12.53 6.86 15.13
CA THR A 143 11.66 7.70 14.31
C THR A 143 12.42 8.92 13.80
N PRO A 144 12.48 9.19 12.49
CA PRO A 144 12.53 10.56 12.03
C PRO A 144 11.13 11.14 12.22
N THR A 145 11.06 12.24 12.98
CA THR A 145 9.93 13.15 13.16
C THR A 145 9.22 13.52 11.83
N PRO A 146 8.00 14.08 11.86
CA PRO A 146 7.10 14.08 10.72
C PRO A 146 7.57 14.97 9.57
N SER A 147 7.37 14.47 8.36
CA SER A 147 7.48 15.15 7.07
C SER A 147 8.86 15.69 6.71
N GLU A 148 9.71 14.81 6.17
CA GLU A 148 10.59 15.20 5.07
C GLU A 148 10.51 14.13 3.97
N SER A 149 10.07 14.55 2.79
CA SER A 149 10.15 13.75 1.57
C SER A 149 11.64 13.47 1.30
N ILE A 150 12.10 12.25 1.59
CA ILE A 150 13.47 11.86 1.26
C ILE A 150 13.53 11.62 -0.25
N ILE A 151 13.92 12.66 -1.00
CA ILE A 151 14.38 12.51 -2.38
C ILE A 151 15.87 12.16 -2.30
N LEU A 152 16.21 10.89 -2.46
CA LEU A 152 17.59 10.45 -2.63
C LEU A 152 18.06 10.81 -4.06
N LEU A 153 18.52 12.04 -4.25
CA LEU A 153 19.33 12.39 -5.42
C LEU A 153 20.71 11.76 -5.24
N HIS A 154 21.00 10.71 -6.00
CA HIS A 154 22.38 10.25 -6.20
C HIS A 154 23.12 11.33 -7.00
N ASN A 155 23.92 12.15 -6.32
CA ASN A 155 25.01 12.85 -6.98
C ASN A 155 26.20 11.89 -7.08
N GLU A 156 26.36 11.29 -8.26
CA GLU A 156 27.65 10.83 -8.72
C GLU A 156 28.55 12.06 -8.93
N ASP A 157 29.29 12.48 -7.91
CA ASP A 157 30.46 13.33 -8.12
C ASP A 157 31.70 12.44 -8.15
N ARG A 158 32.05 12.04 -9.39
CA ARG A 158 33.43 11.80 -9.79
C ARG A 158 34.25 13.05 -9.43
N LYS A 159 35.33 12.88 -8.69
CA LYS A 159 36.53 13.69 -8.89
C LYS A 159 37.76 12.81 -8.86
N ASP A 160 38.33 12.67 -10.05
CA ASP A 160 39.75 12.43 -10.30
C ASP A 160 40.59 13.45 -9.52
N GLU A 161 41.59 12.96 -8.78
CA GLU A 161 43.00 13.43 -8.73
C GLU A 161 43.83 12.56 -7.77
#